data_AF-A0A712HJK3-F1
#
_entry.id   AF-A0A712HJK3-F1
#
_cell.length_a   1.000
_cell.length_b   1.000
_cell.length_c   1.000
_cell.angle_alpha   90.00
_cell.angle_beta   90.00
_cell.angle_gamma   90.00
#
_symmetry.space_group_name_H-M   'P 1'
#
loop_
_entity.id
_entity.type
_entity.pdbx_description
1 polymer ?
#
loop_
_entity_poly.entity_id
_entity_poly.type
_entity_poly.pdbx_seq_one_letter_code
_entity_poly.pdbx_strand_id
1 'polypeptide(L)'
;MKFERHHRILKELSISGVVKVSNLAKSLKVTKETIRSDLNELAGQGYLTRCHGGAFITLDSLDNVAKNEIAYVLEKYESAQKIKKGLSAMKNNVCVIGSFNVDIISYLPRLPSTGESLLADKFIFSPGGKGCNQALAASYA
;
A
#
# COMPACT_ATOMS: atom_id res chain seq x y z
N MET A 1 -5.96 17.39 -1.54
CA MET A 1 -6.19 17.22 -3.01
C MET A 1 -6.62 15.79 -3.31
N LYS A 2 -7.09 15.48 -4.54
CA LYS A 2 -7.58 14.14 -4.95
C LYS A 2 -6.56 13.02 -4.68
N PHE A 3 -5.28 13.25 -5.02
CA PHE A 3 -4.18 12.32 -4.79
C PHE A 3 -4.06 11.87 -3.31
N GLU A 4 -4.05 12.82 -2.38
CA GLU A 4 -3.97 12.51 -0.94
C GLU A 4 -5.17 11.68 -0.45
N ARG A 5 -6.35 11.89 -1.05
CA ARG A 5 -7.56 11.12 -0.72
C ARG A 5 -7.45 9.69 -1.23
N HIS A 6 -6.99 9.48 -2.46
CA HIS A 6 -6.74 8.15 -3.03
C HIS A 6 -5.71 7.38 -2.21
N HIS A 7 -4.62 8.03 -1.82
CA HIS A 7 -3.61 7.43 -0.95
C HIS A 7 -4.21 6.98 0.39
N ARG A 8 -5.03 7.82 1.04
CA ARG A 8 -5.70 7.45 2.30
C ARG A 8 -6.67 6.27 2.12
N ILE A 9 -7.40 6.22 1.01
CA ILE A 9 -8.30 5.09 0.69
C ILE A 9 -7.50 3.79 0.55
N LEU A 10 -6.41 3.80 -0.21
CA LEU A 10 -5.56 2.63 -0.41
C LEU A 10 -4.89 2.19 0.90
N LYS A 11 -4.46 3.13 1.74
CA LYS A 11 -3.90 2.84 3.06
C LYS A 11 -4.92 2.22 4.01
N GLU A 12 -6.15 2.74 4.05
CA GLU A 12 -7.21 2.14 4.86
C GLU A 12 -7.50 0.72 4.36
N LEU A 13 -7.52 0.54 3.03
CA LEU A 13 -7.73 -0.75 2.38
C LEU A 13 -6.59 -1.75 2.63
N SER A 14 -5.32 -1.32 2.68
CA SER A 14 -4.19 -2.21 2.98
C SER A 14 -4.20 -2.71 4.43
N ILE A 15 -4.74 -1.90 5.35
CA ILE A 15 -4.87 -2.22 6.78
C ILE A 15 -6.12 -3.05 7.09
N SER A 16 -7.24 -2.81 6.40
CA SER A 16 -8.52 -3.49 6.67
C SER A 16 -8.82 -4.64 5.73
N GLY A 17 -8.22 -4.68 4.54
CA GLY A 17 -8.54 -5.60 3.43
C GLY A 17 -9.83 -5.25 2.67
N VAL A 18 -10.75 -4.53 3.32
CA VAL A 18 -12.05 -4.10 2.77
C VAL A 18 -12.46 -2.73 3.29
N VAL A 19 -13.06 -1.92 2.43
CA VAL A 19 -13.56 -0.59 2.77
C VAL A 19 -15.03 -0.42 2.38
N LYS A 20 -15.78 0.33 3.19
CA LYS A 20 -17.17 0.71 2.90
C LYS A 20 -17.25 2.18 2.52
N VAL A 21 -18.05 2.48 1.49
CA VAL A 21 -18.29 3.86 1.02
C VAL A 21 -18.78 4.75 2.17
N SER A 22 -19.66 4.23 3.02
CA SER A 22 -20.19 4.96 4.18
C SER A 22 -19.12 5.37 5.19
N ASN A 23 -18.13 4.50 5.40
CA ASN A 23 -17.09 4.70 6.42
C ASN A 23 -16.05 5.69 5.89
N LEU A 24 -15.60 5.48 4.65
CA LEU A 24 -14.67 6.39 3.96
C LEU A 24 -15.24 7.80 3.83
N ALA A 25 -16.52 7.94 3.46
CA ALA A 25 -17.17 9.25 3.33
C ALA A 25 -17.16 10.04 4.66
N LYS A 26 -17.45 9.35 5.77
CA LYS A 26 -17.39 9.94 7.13
C LYS A 26 -15.96 10.30 7.53
N SER A 27 -15.02 9.37 7.35
CA SER A 27 -13.60 9.52 7.73
C SER A 27 -12.92 10.66 6.96
N LEU A 28 -13.13 10.73 5.64
CA LEU A 28 -12.50 11.70 4.75
C LEU A 28 -13.30 13.00 4.62
N LYS A 29 -14.45 13.11 5.29
CA LYS A 29 -15.37 14.27 5.25
C LYS A 29 -15.75 14.67 3.81
N VAL A 30 -16.12 13.69 3.00
CA VAL A 30 -16.59 13.89 1.62
C VAL A 30 -17.91 13.18 1.37
N THR A 31 -18.57 13.47 0.25
CA THR A 31 -19.82 12.80 -0.10
C THR A 31 -19.59 11.33 -0.44
N LYS A 32 -20.62 10.49 -0.27
CA LYS A 32 -20.59 9.09 -0.72
C LYS A 32 -20.32 8.99 -2.24
N GLU A 33 -20.79 9.96 -3.00
CA GLU A 33 -20.60 9.99 -4.45
C GLU A 33 -19.14 10.24 -4.84
N THR A 34 -18.47 11.15 -4.13
CA THR A 34 -17.02 11.36 -4.29
C THR A 34 -16.25 10.06 -4.04
N ILE A 35 -16.56 9.33 -2.96
CA ILE A 35 -15.92 8.04 -2.68
C ILE A 35 -16.25 6.99 -3.73
N ARG A 36 -17.48 6.93 -4.23
CA ARG A 36 -17.84 6.00 -5.31
C ARG A 36 -17.02 6.27 -6.57
N SER A 37 -16.89 7.54 -6.95
CA SER A 37 -16.07 7.97 -8.08
C SER A 37 -14.59 7.59 -7.89
N ASP A 38 -14.02 7.88 -6.72
CA ASP A 38 -12.63 7.52 -6.41
C ASP A 38 -12.40 6.00 -6.45
N LEU A 39 -13.29 5.21 -5.85
CA LEU A 39 -13.19 3.75 -5.86
C LEU A 39 -13.33 3.19 -7.27
N ASN A 40 -14.19 3.76 -8.12
CA ASN A 40 -14.30 3.32 -9.52
C ASN A 40 -13.03 3.60 -10.31
N GLU A 41 -12.38 4.75 -10.07
CA GLU A 41 -11.12 5.11 -10.73
C GLU A 41 -9.96 4.20 -10.28
N LEU A 42 -9.82 3.98 -8.96
CA LEU A 42 -8.82 3.07 -8.40
C LEU A 42 -9.04 1.63 -8.88
N ALA A 43 -10.30 1.21 -9.08
CA ALA A 43 -10.62 -0.08 -9.67
C ALA A 43 -10.21 -0.17 -11.15
N GLY A 44 -10.51 0.88 -11.93
CA GLY A 44 -10.11 0.95 -13.34
C GLY A 44 -8.59 0.93 -13.54
N GLN A 45 -7.84 1.37 -12.54
CA GLN A 45 -6.38 1.29 -12.49
C GLN A 45 -5.84 -0.02 -11.89
N GLY A 46 -6.72 -0.92 -11.45
CA GLY A 46 -6.34 -2.23 -10.92
C GLY A 46 -5.80 -2.23 -9.48
N TYR A 47 -5.98 -1.15 -8.70
CA TYR A 47 -5.54 -1.09 -7.30
C TYR A 47 -6.49 -1.79 -6.32
N LEU A 48 -7.74 -1.99 -6.72
CA LEU A 48 -8.77 -2.63 -5.89
C LEU A 48 -9.88 -3.23 -6.75
N THR A 49 -10.73 -4.05 -6.13
CA THR A 49 -11.93 -4.58 -6.76
C THR A 49 -13.18 -4.00 -6.10
N ARG A 50 -14.19 -3.64 -6.91
CA ARG A 50 -15.46 -3.06 -6.44
C ARG A 50 -16.40 -4.14 -5.92
N CYS A 51 -17.13 -3.81 -4.86
CA CYS A 51 -18.27 -4.59 -4.38
C CYS A 51 -19.46 -3.66 -4.10
N HIS A 52 -20.65 -4.24 -3.89
CA HIS A 52 -21.85 -3.45 -3.59
C HIS A 52 -21.66 -2.65 -2.29
N GLY A 53 -21.48 -1.33 -2.43
CA GLY A 53 -21.30 -0.41 -1.32
C GLY A 53 -19.86 -0.26 -0.80
N GLY A 54 -18.86 -0.83 -1.48
CA GLY A 54 -17.47 -0.83 -0.99
C GLY A 54 -16.42 -1.24 -2.02
N ALA A 55 -15.24 -1.58 -1.52
CA ALA A 55 -14.14 -2.13 -2.30
C ALA A 55 -13.29 -3.06 -1.43
N PHE A 56 -12.59 -4.01 -2.05
CA PHE A 56 -11.69 -4.95 -1.39
C PHE A 56 -10.42 -5.14 -2.23
N ILE A 57 -9.35 -5.64 -1.61
CA ILE A 57 -8.11 -5.99 -2.31
C ILE A 57 -8.18 -7.44 -2.81
N THR A 58 -7.78 -7.68 -4.05
CA THR A 58 -7.53 -9.01 -4.65
C THR A 58 -6.04 -9.23 -4.82
N LEU A 59 -5.62 -10.49 -5.01
CA LEU A 59 -4.22 -10.86 -5.21
C LEU A 59 -3.59 -10.11 -6.40
N ASP A 60 -4.34 -9.95 -7.51
CA ASP A 60 -3.86 -9.27 -8.71
C ASP A 60 -3.65 -7.76 -8.50
N SER A 61 -4.37 -7.16 -7.55
CA SER A 61 -4.24 -5.75 -7.20
C SER A 61 -3.04 -5.47 -6.30
N LEU A 62 -2.40 -6.49 -5.75
CA LEU A 62 -1.32 -6.34 -4.76
C LEU A 62 -0.07 -5.69 -5.33
N ASP A 63 0.32 -6.07 -6.55
CA ASP A 63 1.47 -5.48 -7.24
C ASP A 63 1.34 -3.98 -7.38
N ASN A 64 0.13 -3.51 -7.73
CA ASN A 64 -0.14 -2.11 -7.94
C ASN A 64 -0.19 -1.34 -6.61
N VAL A 65 -0.82 -1.90 -5.58
CA VAL A 65 -0.87 -1.28 -4.25
C VAL A 65 0.53 -1.15 -3.64
N ALA A 66 1.35 -2.21 -3.74
CA ALA A 66 2.73 -2.18 -3.27
C ALA A 66 3.56 -1.13 -4.03
N LYS A 67 3.46 -1.08 -5.36
CA LYS A 67 4.10 -0.04 -6.18
C LYS A 67 3.68 1.37 -5.78
N ASN A 68 2.40 1.58 -5.48
CA ASN A 68 1.88 2.88 -5.04
C ASN A 68 2.33 3.28 -3.63
N GLU A 69 2.39 2.34 -2.68
CA GLU A 69 2.94 2.64 -1.36
C GLU A 69 4.42 3.00 -1.45
N ILE A 70 5.19 2.26 -2.25
CA ILE A 70 6.60 2.58 -2.52
C ILE A 70 6.72 3.96 -3.19
N ALA A 71 5.94 4.24 -4.24
CA ALA A 71 5.97 5.53 -4.94
C ALA A 71 5.61 6.69 -4.00
N TYR A 72 4.56 6.54 -3.19
CA TYR A 72 4.17 7.56 -2.23
C TYR A 72 5.26 7.80 -1.17
N VAL A 73 5.87 6.74 -0.65
CA VAL A 73 6.98 6.84 0.30
C VAL A 73 8.15 7.57 -0.35
N LEU A 74 8.55 7.19 -1.57
CA LEU A 74 9.64 7.83 -2.31
C LEU A 74 9.37 9.31 -2.60
N GLU A 75 8.19 9.66 -3.13
CA GLU A 75 7.79 11.04 -3.40
C GLU A 75 7.79 11.89 -2.12
N LYS A 76 7.33 11.32 -1.01
CA LYS A 76 7.31 12.00 0.28
C LYS A 76 8.71 12.11 0.88
N TYR A 77 9.59 11.12 0.68
CA TYR A 77 11.00 11.21 1.05
C TYR A 77 11.70 12.32 0.26
N GLU A 78 11.48 12.41 -1.05
CA GLU A 78 12.00 13.51 -1.90
C GLU A 78 11.45 14.88 -1.48
N SER A 79 10.19 14.94 -1.04
CA SER A 79 9.55 16.17 -0.57
C SER A 79 10.02 16.59 0.83
N ALA A 80 10.24 15.63 1.73
CA ALA A 80 10.65 15.86 3.11
C ALA A 80 12.16 16.12 3.24
N GLN A 81 12.93 15.71 2.24
CA GLN A 81 14.37 15.85 2.22
C GLN A 81 14.73 16.65 0.97
N LYS A 82 15.11 17.92 1.15
CA LYS A 82 16.02 18.62 0.23
C LYS A 82 17.34 17.82 0.21
N ILE A 83 17.35 16.63 -0.38
CA ILE A 83 18.57 15.97 -0.77
C ILE A 83 19.11 16.89 -1.86
N LYS A 84 20.09 17.72 -1.52
CA LYS A 84 21.03 18.18 -2.51
C LYS A 84 21.50 16.89 -3.18
N LYS A 85 21.03 16.61 -4.41
CA LYS A 85 21.66 15.63 -5.30
C LYS A 85 23.15 15.94 -5.18
N GLY A 86 23.89 15.12 -4.43
CA GLY A 86 25.31 15.34 -4.22
C GLY A 86 25.91 15.52 -5.61
N LEU A 87 26.69 16.57 -5.82
CA LEU A 87 27.29 16.88 -7.12
C LEU A 87 27.81 15.58 -7.73
N SER A 88 27.26 15.20 -8.89
CA SER A 88 27.59 13.95 -9.56
C SER A 88 28.97 14.05 -10.17
N ALA A 89 29.97 13.81 -9.35
CA ALA A 89 31.27 13.31 -9.77
C ALA A 89 31.62 12.10 -8.88
N MET A 90 30.72 11.13 -8.77
CA MET A 90 31.03 9.84 -8.15
C MET A 90 31.36 8.83 -9.24
N LYS A 91 32.66 8.59 -9.41
CA LYS A 91 33.22 7.49 -10.18
C LYS A 91 33.24 6.24 -9.29
N ASN A 92 32.07 5.71 -8.92
CA ASN A 92 31.96 4.49 -8.13
C ASN A 92 31.19 3.42 -8.91
N ASN A 93 31.83 2.26 -9.10
CA ASN A 93 31.34 1.11 -9.88
C ASN A 93 30.30 0.26 -9.14
N VAL A 94 29.62 0.81 -8.13
CA VAL A 94 28.75 0.03 -7.24
C VAL A 94 27.31 0.50 -7.42
N CYS A 95 26.47 -0.41 -7.94
CA CYS A 95 25.03 -0.24 -8.03
C CYS A 95 24.37 -0.96 -6.85
N VAL A 96 23.56 -0.24 -6.07
CA VAL A 96 22.77 -0.82 -4.98
C VAL A 96 21.37 -1.09 -5.49
N ILE A 97 20.94 -2.35 -5.41
CA ILE A 97 19.58 -2.79 -5.74
C ILE A 97 18.90 -3.21 -4.43
N GLY A 98 17.80 -2.54 -4.07
CA GLY A 98 17.01 -2.88 -2.89
C GLY A 98 15.86 -3.83 -3.23
N SER A 99 15.67 -4.89 -2.42
CA SER A 99 14.47 -5.73 -2.47
C SER A 99 13.49 -5.29 -1.39
N PHE A 100 12.24 -5.04 -1.78
CA PHE A 100 11.14 -4.77 -0.85
C PHE A 100 10.25 -6.00 -0.77
N ASN A 101 10.30 -6.68 0.37
CA ASN A 101 9.43 -7.84 0.61
C ASN A 101 8.13 -7.35 1.25
N VAL A 102 7.00 -7.92 0.84
CA VAL A 102 5.69 -7.65 1.44
C VAL A 102 5.22 -8.90 2.17
N ASP A 103 4.90 -8.76 3.44
CA ASP A 103 4.30 -9.82 4.25
C ASP A 103 2.79 -9.85 4.01
N ILE A 104 2.27 -11.04 3.72
CA ILE A 104 0.82 -11.31 3.63
C ILE A 104 0.39 -11.94 4.95
N ILE A 105 -0.44 -11.24 5.72
CA ILE A 105 -0.89 -11.69 7.03
C ILE A 105 -2.39 -11.98 6.95
N SER A 106 -2.76 -13.23 7.18
CA SER A 106 -4.14 -13.69 7.23
C SER A 106 -4.57 -13.86 8.68
N TYR A 107 -5.68 -13.24 9.07
CA TYR A 107 -6.27 -13.43 10.38
C TYR A 107 -7.27 -14.58 10.31
N LEU A 108 -7.13 -15.51 11.26
CA LEU A 108 -7.99 -16.67 11.40
C LEU A 108 -8.70 -16.58 12.75
N PRO A 109 -9.95 -17.08 12.86
CA PRO A 109 -10.68 -17.09 14.13
C PRO A 109 -9.99 -17.94 15.20
N ARG A 110 -9.15 -18.90 14.78
CA ARG A 110 -8.29 -19.74 15.62
C ARG A 110 -7.18 -20.36 14.76
N LEU A 111 -6.24 -21.04 15.40
CA LEU A 111 -5.26 -21.87 14.70
C LEU A 111 -5.95 -23.05 13.98
N PRO A 112 -5.50 -23.39 12.76
CA PRO A 112 -6.01 -24.54 12.03
C PRO A 112 -5.52 -25.84 12.67
N SER A 113 -6.37 -26.86 12.62
CA SER A 113 -5.96 -28.23 12.92
C SER A 113 -5.23 -28.83 11.71
N THR A 114 -4.49 -29.94 11.92
CA THR A 114 -3.78 -30.61 10.83
C THR A 114 -4.73 -30.99 9.70
N GLY A 115 -4.46 -30.50 8.49
CA GLY A 115 -5.27 -30.77 7.29
C GLY A 115 -6.54 -29.92 7.14
N GLU A 116 -6.80 -28.99 8.07
CA GLU A 116 -7.98 -28.13 8.02
C GLU A 116 -7.77 -26.89 7.12
N SER A 117 -8.77 -26.56 6.32
CA SER A 117 -8.86 -25.28 5.59
C SER A 117 -9.79 -24.32 6.34
N LEU A 118 -9.30 -23.14 6.70
CA LEU A 118 -10.08 -22.08 7.33
C LEU A 118 -10.20 -20.87 6.42
N LEU A 119 -11.41 -20.29 6.36
CA LEU A 119 -11.61 -19.01 5.69
C LEU A 119 -11.16 -17.88 6.61
N ALA A 120 -10.19 -17.09 6.14
CA ALA A 120 -9.75 -15.90 6.84
C ALA A 120 -10.80 -14.79 6.73
N ASP A 121 -11.02 -14.06 7.82
CA ASP A 121 -11.95 -12.94 7.89
C ASP A 121 -11.29 -11.62 7.47
N LYS A 122 -9.97 -11.57 7.57
CA LYS A 122 -9.16 -10.39 7.25
C LYS A 122 -7.80 -10.77 6.69
N PHE A 123 -7.38 -10.01 5.69
CA PHE A 123 -6.03 -10.04 5.13
C PHE A 123 -5.42 -8.65 5.25
N ILE A 124 -4.16 -8.57 5.68
CA ILE A 124 -3.39 -7.32 5.67
C ILE A 124 -2.05 -7.56 4.97
N PHE A 125 -1.55 -6.48 4.39
CA PHE A 125 -0.25 -6.44 3.74
C PHE A 125 0.64 -5.49 4.52
N SER A 126 1.84 -5.94 4.87
CA SER A 126 2.79 -5.12 5.61
C SER A 126 4.14 -5.10 4.89
N PRO A 127 4.86 -3.96 4.86
CA PRO A 127 6.28 -3.98 4.52
C PRO A 127 7.01 -4.99 5.40
N GLY A 128 7.68 -5.95 4.77
CA GLY A 128 8.54 -6.92 5.44
C GLY A 128 9.82 -6.22 5.94
N GLY A 129 10.15 -6.41 7.23
CA GLY A 129 11.11 -5.56 7.92
C GLY A 129 12.59 -5.77 7.57
N LYS A 130 13.00 -6.89 6.96
CA LYS A 130 14.44 -7.23 6.86
C LYS A 130 15.16 -6.51 5.72
N GLY A 131 14.64 -6.59 4.49
CA GLY A 131 15.30 -6.01 3.31
C GLY A 131 15.23 -4.48 3.25
N CYS A 132 14.08 -3.90 3.62
CA CYS A 132 13.85 -2.46 3.53
C CYS A 132 14.71 -1.66 4.54
N ASN A 133 14.89 -2.18 5.75
CA ASN A 133 15.72 -1.54 6.78
C ASN A 133 17.19 -1.48 6.38
N GLN A 134 17.71 -2.53 5.72
CA GLN A 134 19.09 -2.59 5.26
C GLN A 134 19.35 -1.63 4.09
N ALA A 135 18.42 -1.56 3.13
CA ALA A 135 18.52 -0.63 2.01
C ALA A 135 18.48 0.84 2.47
N LEU A 136 17.59 1.16 3.41
CA LEU A 136 17.53 2.51 3.98
C LEU A 136 18.83 2.86 4.73
N ALA A 137 19.37 1.95 5.54
CA ALA A 137 20.65 2.16 6.22
C ALA A 137 21.82 2.40 5.25
N ALA A 138 21.87 1.65 4.14
CA ALA A 138 22.89 1.82 3.10
C ALA A 138 22.77 3.17 2.34
N SER A 139 21.57 3.74 2.25
CA SER A 139 21.37 5.05 1.59
C SER A 139 21.93 6.24 2.39
N TYR A 140 22.18 6.05 3.68
CA TYR A 140 22.76 7.07 4.57
C TYR A 140 24.27 6.91 4.82
N ALA A 141 24.89 5.86 4.27
CA ALA A 141 26.33 5.59 4.39
C ALA A 141 27.11 6.24 3.24
#